data_AF-A0A7J8HI16-F1
#
_entry.id   AF-A0A7J8HI16-F1
#
_cell.length_a   1.000
_cell.length_b   1.000
_cell.length_c   1.000
_cell.angle_alpha   90.00
_cell.angle_beta   90.00
_cell.angle_gamma   90.00
#
_symmetry.space_group_name_H-M   'P 1'
#
loop_
_entity.id
_entity.type
_entity.pdbx_description
1 polymer ?
#
loop_
_entity_poly.entity_id
_entity_poly.type
_entity_poly.pdbx_seq_one_letter_code
_entity_poly.pdbx_strand_id
1 'polypeptide(L)'
;MNKVAEVLQVPPMRVYEVATFYTMYNRKPVGKYHIQICTTTPCMLRNSDSILEAIQKKLGIKVGETTPDKLFTLIEVECLGACVNAPMVQINDNYYEDLTPKDIEEIIDELKAGKIPKPGPRSGRFSCEPAGGLTSLTEPPKGPGFGVQAGL
;
A
#
# COMPACT_ATOMS: atom_id res chain seq x y z
N MET A 1 0.04 18.68 -16.62
CA MET A 1 0.30 17.94 -17.88
C MET A 1 0.96 18.83 -18.93
N ASN A 2 0.33 19.91 -19.40
CA ASN A 2 0.95 20.84 -20.38
C ASN A 2 2.33 21.37 -19.95
N LYS A 3 2.50 21.70 -18.66
CA LYS A 3 3.81 22.15 -18.17
C LYS A 3 4.92 21.10 -18.28
N VAL A 4 4.58 19.82 -18.09
CA VAL A 4 5.55 18.71 -18.25
C VAL A 4 5.92 18.55 -19.72
N ALA A 5 4.94 18.66 -20.62
CA ALA A 5 5.17 18.61 -22.06
C ALA A 5 6.11 19.72 -22.55
N GLU A 6 5.92 20.94 -22.04
CA GLU A 6 6.77 22.10 -22.32
C GLU A 6 8.22 21.89 -21.84
N VAL A 7 8.41 21.45 -20.59
CA VAL A 7 9.74 21.25 -19.99
C VAL A 7 10.53 20.16 -20.71
N LEU A 8 9.86 19.07 -21.10
CA LEU A 8 10.49 17.93 -21.77
C LEU A 8 10.51 18.03 -23.30
N GLN A 9 9.95 19.10 -23.88
CA GLN A 9 9.87 19.33 -25.33
C GLN A 9 9.18 18.18 -26.09
N VAL A 10 8.11 17.62 -25.50
CA VAL A 10 7.31 16.55 -26.13
C VAL A 10 5.90 17.03 -26.45
N PRO A 11 5.20 16.43 -27.45
CA PRO A 11 3.80 16.76 -27.71
C PRO A 11 2.91 16.52 -26.48
N PRO A 12 2.00 17.45 -26.11
CA PRO A 12 1.11 17.28 -24.96
C PRO A 12 0.31 15.98 -24.96
N MET A 13 -0.03 15.48 -26.15
CA MET A 13 -0.76 14.21 -26.32
C MET A 13 -0.04 13.02 -25.69
N ARG A 14 1.30 12.97 -25.77
CA ARG A 14 2.08 11.89 -25.14
C ARG A 14 1.98 11.93 -23.62
N VAL A 15 1.94 13.13 -23.04
CA VAL A 15 1.74 13.30 -21.60
C VAL A 15 0.31 12.91 -21.20
N TYR A 16 -0.69 13.22 -22.03
CA TYR A 16 -2.06 12.79 -21.79
C TYR A 16 -2.20 11.27 -21.83
N GLU A 17 -1.64 10.62 -22.85
CA GLU A 17 -1.62 9.15 -22.97
C GLU A 17 -1.03 8.52 -21.70
N VAL A 18 0.16 8.94 -21.29
CA VAL A 18 0.83 8.44 -20.07
C VAL A 18 -0.02 8.68 -18.81
N ALA A 19 -0.54 9.90 -18.62
CA ALA A 19 -1.35 10.23 -17.46
C ALA A 19 -2.71 9.51 -17.43
N THR A 20 -3.21 9.05 -18.58
CA THR A 20 -4.43 8.23 -18.66
C THR A 20 -4.14 6.74 -18.53
N PHE A 21 -2.96 6.28 -18.93
CA PHE A 21 -2.58 4.88 -18.95
C PHE A 21 -2.19 4.37 -17.56
N TYR A 22 -1.39 5.13 -16.81
CA TYR A 22 -0.95 4.73 -15.48
C TYR A 22 -1.95 5.15 -14.40
N THR A 23 -2.39 4.19 -13.59
CA THR A 23 -3.44 4.36 -12.57
C THR A 23 -3.02 5.24 -11.38
N MET A 24 -1.71 5.38 -11.14
CA MET A 24 -1.18 6.20 -10.05
C MET A 24 -1.35 7.71 -10.28
N TYR A 25 -1.53 8.17 -11.52
CA TYR A 25 -1.74 9.59 -11.79
C TYR A 25 -3.18 9.98 -11.48
N ASN A 26 -3.41 10.60 -10.31
CA ASN A 26 -4.72 11.12 -9.93
C ASN A 26 -5.10 12.32 -10.82
N ARG A 27 -6.07 12.11 -11.72
CA ARG A 27 -6.61 13.17 -12.59
C ARG A 27 -7.80 13.91 -11.98
N LYS A 28 -8.34 13.40 -10.88
CA LYS A 28 -9.35 14.04 -10.04
C LYS A 28 -8.73 14.43 -8.70
N PRO A 29 -9.18 15.50 -8.05
CA PRO A 29 -8.71 15.84 -6.72
C PRO A 29 -9.08 14.71 -5.75
N VAL A 30 -8.08 14.18 -5.07
CA VAL A 30 -8.22 13.17 -4.00
C VAL A 30 -8.06 13.83 -2.64
N GLY A 31 -8.51 13.14 -1.59
CA GLY A 31 -8.26 13.53 -0.22
C GLY A 31 -6.77 13.43 0.14
N LYS A 32 -6.41 14.00 1.29
CA LYS A 32 -5.03 14.00 1.82
C LYS A 32 -4.42 12.59 1.94
N TYR A 33 -5.24 11.61 2.30
CA TYR A 33 -4.88 10.22 2.49
C TYR A 33 -5.61 9.37 1.43
N HIS A 34 -4.84 8.90 0.46
CA HIS A 34 -5.33 8.02 -0.59
C HIS A 34 -5.20 6.57 -0.14
N ILE A 35 -6.31 5.99 0.33
CA ILE A 35 -6.39 4.61 0.81
C ILE A 35 -6.63 3.70 -0.39
N GLN A 36 -5.70 2.79 -0.60
CA GLN A 36 -5.70 1.81 -1.68
C GLN A 36 -5.73 0.42 -1.05
N ILE A 37 -6.89 -0.23 -1.10
CA ILE A 37 -7.05 -1.59 -0.56
C ILE A 37 -6.93 -2.63 -1.67
N CYS A 38 -6.08 -3.64 -1.44
CA CYS A 38 -5.92 -4.77 -2.33
C CYS A 38 -7.00 -5.82 -2.04
N THR A 39 -7.82 -6.14 -3.04
CA THR A 39 -8.88 -7.16 -2.98
C THR A 39 -8.63 -8.34 -3.93
N THR A 40 -7.43 -8.41 -4.51
CA THR A 40 -7.05 -9.55 -5.36
C THR A 40 -6.98 -10.86 -4.58
N THR A 41 -6.98 -11.98 -5.31
CA THR A 41 -7.21 -13.32 -4.75
C THR A 41 -6.40 -13.67 -3.50
N PRO A 42 -5.08 -13.40 -3.39
CA PRO A 42 -4.33 -13.71 -2.16
C PRO A 42 -4.83 -12.92 -0.94
N CYS A 43 -5.20 -11.65 -1.12
CA CYS A 43 -5.75 -10.81 -0.06
C CYS A 43 -7.22 -11.18 0.25
N MET A 44 -8.01 -11.48 -0.78
CA MET A 44 -9.38 -11.96 -0.63
C MET A 44 -9.45 -13.27 0.18
N LEU A 45 -8.55 -14.22 -0.09
CA LEU A 45 -8.45 -15.47 0.69
C LEU A 45 -8.08 -15.23 2.16
N ARG A 46 -7.39 -14.13 2.45
CA ARG A 46 -7.08 -13.66 3.81
C ARG A 46 -8.09 -12.64 4.35
N ASN A 47 -9.28 -12.57 3.73
CA ASN A 47 -10.42 -11.78 4.15
C ASN A 47 -10.23 -10.26 4.09
N SER A 48 -9.61 -9.74 3.01
CA SER A 48 -9.51 -8.29 2.75
C SER A 48 -10.87 -7.58 2.70
N ASP A 49 -11.95 -8.27 2.33
CA ASP A 49 -13.29 -7.69 2.24
C ASP A 49 -13.78 -7.20 3.61
N SER A 50 -13.42 -7.91 4.68
CA SER A 50 -13.72 -7.45 6.05
C SER A 50 -13.03 -6.14 6.40
N ILE A 51 -11.82 -5.90 5.88
CA ILE A 51 -11.07 -4.65 6.04
C ILE A 51 -11.73 -3.55 5.22
N LEU A 52 -12.16 -3.85 4.00
CA LEU A 52 -12.89 -2.91 3.15
C LEU A 52 -14.17 -2.43 3.84
N GLU A 53 -14.97 -3.36 4.36
CA GLU A 53 -16.20 -3.04 5.10
C GLU A 53 -15.91 -2.22 6.35
N ALA A 54 -14.85 -2.52 7.09
CA ALA A 54 -14.45 -1.77 8.27
C ALA A 54 -14.12 -0.31 7.91
N ILE A 55 -13.36 -0.08 6.83
CA ILE A 55 -13.05 1.27 6.34
C ILE A 55 -14.33 2.00 5.93
N GLN A 56 -15.22 1.35 5.17
CA GLN A 56 -16.49 1.94 4.73
C GLN A 56 -17.37 2.34 5.93
N LYS A 57 -17.51 1.46 6.92
CA LYS A 57 -18.28 1.73 8.15
C LYS A 57 -17.67 2.86 8.98
N LYS A 58 -16.34 2.90 9.11
CA LYS A 58 -15.61 3.90 9.90
C LYS A 58 -15.61 5.29 9.26
N LEU A 59 -15.51 5.37 7.93
CA LEU A 59 -15.45 6.64 7.20
C LEU A 59 -16.81 7.10 6.66
N GLY A 60 -17.80 6.21 6.58
CA GLY A 60 -19.13 6.52 6.04
C GLY A 60 -19.14 6.79 4.54
N ILE A 61 -18.18 6.21 3.80
CA ILE A 61 -18.03 6.38 2.34
C ILE A 61 -18.01 5.02 1.64
N LYS A 62 -18.27 5.01 0.33
CA LYS A 62 -18.12 3.83 -0.53
C LYS A 62 -16.79 3.84 -1.29
N VAL A 63 -16.47 2.73 -1.94
CA VAL A 63 -15.32 2.65 -2.86
C VAL A 63 -15.48 3.70 -3.98
N GLY A 64 -14.41 4.45 -4.23
CA GLY A 64 -14.34 5.53 -5.22
C GLY A 64 -14.75 6.90 -4.69
N GLU A 65 -15.28 6.98 -3.46
CA GLU A 65 -15.71 8.23 -2.85
C GLU A 65 -14.60 8.88 -2.01
N THR A 66 -14.77 10.17 -1.74
CA THR A 66 -13.90 10.96 -0.87
C THR A 66 -14.73 11.53 0.26
N THR A 67 -14.20 11.52 1.48
CA THR A 67 -14.89 12.05 2.65
C THR A 67 -15.18 13.56 2.50
N PRO A 68 -16.26 14.09 3.12
CA PRO A 68 -16.63 15.51 3.00
C PRO A 68 -15.56 16.47 3.53
N ASP A 69 -14.75 16.02 4.49
CA ASP A 69 -13.60 16.75 5.06
C ASP A 69 -12.37 16.78 4.13
N LYS A 70 -12.45 16.12 2.96
CA LYS A 70 -11.36 15.96 1.98
C LYS A 70 -10.10 15.31 2.55
N LEU A 71 -10.24 14.53 3.62
CA LEU A 71 -9.10 13.83 4.23
C LEU A 71 -8.86 12.46 3.61
N PHE A 72 -9.88 11.68 3.32
CA PHE A 72 -9.72 10.29 2.87
C PHE A 72 -10.40 10.04 1.54
N THR A 73 -9.68 9.37 0.63
CA THR A 73 -10.27 8.77 -0.58
C THR A 73 -10.05 7.28 -0.49
N LEU A 74 -11.11 6.49 -0.62
CA LEU A 74 -11.05 5.03 -0.62
C LEU A 74 -11.14 4.52 -2.05
N ILE A 75 -10.14 3.77 -2.50
CA ILE A 75 -10.22 3.04 -3.76
C ILE A 75 -9.81 1.58 -3.56
N GLU A 76 -10.43 0.72 -4.35
CA GLU A 76 -10.02 -0.67 -4.51
C GLU A 76 -8.97 -0.74 -5.61
N VAL A 77 -7.90 -1.49 -5.37
CA VAL A 77 -6.78 -1.66 -6.29
C VAL A 77 -6.45 -3.12 -6.50
N GLU A 78 -5.73 -3.37 -7.59
CA GLU A 78 -5.15 -4.66 -7.90
C GLU A 78 -3.99 -5.01 -6.96
N CYS A 79 -3.30 -6.12 -7.26
CA CYS A 79 -2.23 -6.65 -6.43
C CYS A 79 -1.11 -5.62 -6.20
N LEU A 80 -0.84 -5.33 -4.92
CA LEU A 80 0.25 -4.45 -4.47
C LEU A 80 1.55 -5.20 -4.14
N GLY A 81 1.63 -6.51 -4.40
CA GLY A 81 2.87 -7.28 -4.27
C GLY A 81 3.28 -7.68 -2.85
N ALA A 82 2.48 -7.38 -1.82
CA ALA A 82 2.71 -7.78 -0.43
C ALA A 82 1.93 -9.04 -0.02
N CYS A 83 1.85 -10.03 -0.91
CA CYS A 83 0.92 -11.17 -0.79
C CYS A 83 1.13 -12.03 0.48
N VAL A 84 2.38 -12.17 0.93
CA VAL A 84 2.69 -12.93 2.16
C VAL A 84 2.28 -12.21 3.43
N ASN A 85 2.00 -10.90 3.32
CA ASN A 85 1.56 -10.00 4.38
C ASN A 85 0.08 -9.59 4.24
N ALA A 86 -0.70 -10.39 3.51
CA ALA A 86 -2.13 -10.17 3.36
C ALA A 86 -2.91 -10.34 4.69
N PRO A 87 -4.02 -9.62 4.90
CA PRO A 87 -4.53 -8.53 4.06
C PRO A 87 -3.80 -7.21 4.34
N MET A 88 -3.69 -6.36 3.32
CA MET A 88 -2.91 -5.11 3.41
C MET A 88 -3.60 -3.95 2.70
N VAL A 89 -3.26 -2.73 3.12
CA VAL A 89 -3.64 -1.48 2.45
C VAL A 89 -2.44 -0.59 2.26
N GLN A 90 -2.44 0.19 1.19
CA GLN A 90 -1.48 1.27 0.99
C GLN A 90 -2.18 2.60 1.26
N ILE A 91 -1.61 3.44 2.11
CA ILE A 91 -2.07 4.83 2.31
C ILE A 91 -0.96 5.76 1.88
N ASN A 92 -1.20 6.48 0.78
CA ASN A 92 -0.18 7.22 0.05
C ASN A 92 0.99 6.27 -0.32
N ASP A 93 2.15 6.38 0.32
CA ASP A 93 3.32 5.54 0.04
C ASP A 93 3.52 4.40 1.06
N ASN A 94 2.75 4.37 2.15
CA ASN A 94 2.98 3.49 3.26
C ASN A 94 2.15 2.21 3.15
N TYR A 95 2.80 1.05 3.23
CA TYR A 95 2.14 -0.24 3.37
C TYR A 95 1.80 -0.50 4.83
N TYR A 96 0.56 -0.90 5.07
CA TYR A 96 0.09 -1.41 6.34
C TYR A 96 -0.44 -2.81 6.10
N GLU A 97 0.13 -3.78 6.78
CA GLU A 97 0.01 -5.19 6.41
C GLU A 97 -0.42 -6.04 7.60
N ASP A 98 -0.80 -7.30 7.35
CA ASP A 98 -1.38 -8.21 8.34
C ASP A 98 -2.54 -7.60 9.13
N LEU A 99 -3.41 -6.89 8.44
CA LEU A 99 -4.43 -6.07 9.09
C LEU A 99 -5.59 -6.90 9.62
N THR A 100 -6.07 -6.51 10.80
CA THR A 100 -7.42 -6.83 11.26
C THR A 100 -8.34 -5.60 11.15
N PRO A 101 -9.68 -5.78 11.20
CA PRO A 101 -10.61 -4.65 11.24
C PRO A 101 -10.30 -3.64 12.36
N LYS A 102 -9.79 -4.11 13.50
CA LYS A 102 -9.39 -3.26 14.61
C LYS A 102 -8.16 -2.41 14.26
N ASP A 103 -7.15 -3.00 13.63
CA ASP A 103 -5.91 -2.30 13.30
C ASP A 103 -6.15 -1.19 12.26
N ILE A 104 -7.03 -1.42 11.29
CA ILE A 104 -7.37 -0.39 10.30
C ILE A 104 -8.17 0.75 10.91
N GLU A 105 -9.05 0.47 11.88
CA GLU A 105 -9.75 1.52 12.63
C GLU A 105 -8.78 2.38 13.44
N GLU A 106 -7.79 1.75 14.09
CA GLU A 106 -6.72 2.44 14.82
C GLU A 106 -5.88 3.32 13.88
N ILE A 107 -5.46 2.79 12.72
CA ILE A 107 -4.74 3.54 11.70
C ILE A 107 -5.54 4.77 11.25
N ILE A 108 -6.84 4.62 10.99
CA ILE A 108 -7.70 5.74 10.60
C ILE A 108 -7.79 6.80 11.71
N ASP A 109 -7.93 6.39 12.96
CA ASP A 109 -8.02 7.31 14.10
C ASP A 109 -6.70 8.06 14.33
N GLU A 110 -5.56 7.38 14.20
CA GLU A 110 -4.23 8.02 14.26
C GLU A 110 -4.01 9.03 13.13
N LEU A 111 -4.44 8.70 11.91
CA LEU A 111 -4.35 9.59 10.74
C LEU A 111 -5.24 10.84 10.91
N LYS A 112 -6.44 10.68 11.49
CA LYS A 112 -7.33 11.80 11.85
C LYS A 112 -6.72 12.67 12.94
N ALA A 113 -6.00 12.08 13.90
CA ALA A 113 -5.25 12.80 14.92
C ALA A 113 -3.97 13.49 14.38
N GLY A 114 -3.68 13.36 13.08
CA GLY A 114 -2.51 13.96 12.44
C GLY A 114 -1.20 13.23 12.71
N LYS A 115 -1.25 12.04 13.30
CA LYS A 115 -0.08 11.17 13.49
C LYS A 115 0.14 10.34 12.21
N ILE A 116 1.38 9.95 11.98
CA ILE A 116 1.74 9.03 10.89
C ILE A 116 1.96 7.66 11.53
N PRO A 117 1.07 6.68 11.29
CA PRO A 117 1.22 5.33 11.81
C PRO A 117 2.47 4.66 11.24
N LYS A 118 3.03 3.69 11.98
CA LYS A 118 4.22 2.96 11.52
C LYS A 118 3.86 2.06 10.31
N PRO A 119 4.56 2.16 9.18
CA PRO A 119 4.38 1.24 8.05
C PRO A 119 4.95 -0.15 8.36
N GLY A 120 4.31 -1.17 7.81
CA GLY A 120 4.67 -2.58 7.94
C GLY A 120 3.55 -3.47 8.51
N PRO A 121 3.88 -4.72 8.86
CA PRO A 121 2.94 -5.65 9.49
C PRO A 121 2.43 -5.15 10.84
N ARG A 122 1.15 -5.37 11.10
CA ARG A 122 0.49 -5.10 12.40
C ARG A 122 0.37 -6.32 13.30
N SER A 123 0.78 -7.48 12.80
CA SER A 123 0.92 -8.70 13.61
C SER A 123 2.21 -8.68 14.44
N GLY A 124 2.54 -9.82 15.07
CA GLY A 124 3.75 -9.95 15.90
C GLY A 124 5.06 -10.11 15.13
N ARG A 125 5.04 -10.14 13.79
CA ARG A 125 6.25 -10.22 12.96
C ARG A 125 6.70 -8.84 12.48
N PHE A 126 7.96 -8.72 12.07
CA PHE A 126 8.59 -7.49 11.60
C PHE A 126 8.42 -7.25 10.10
N SER A 127 8.54 -8.30 9.29
CA SER A 127 8.54 -8.19 7.83
C SER A 127 7.74 -9.35 7.22
N CYS A 128 8.38 -10.23 6.45
CA CYS A 128 7.75 -11.36 5.77
C CYS A 128 8.07 -12.72 6.41
N GLU A 129 8.79 -12.74 7.54
CA GLU A 129 9.16 -13.98 8.21
C GLU A 129 7.93 -14.75 8.73
N PRO A 130 8.06 -16.06 8.98
CA PRO A 130 7.00 -16.83 9.61
C PRO A 130 6.67 -16.26 11.00
N ALA A 131 5.38 -16.07 11.29
CA ALA A 131 4.93 -15.49 12.56
C ALA A 131 5.28 -16.35 13.79
N GLY A 132 5.59 -17.64 13.61
CA GLY A 132 6.02 -18.55 14.68
C GLY A 132 7.52 -18.53 15.00
N GLY A 133 8.28 -17.59 14.42
CA GLY A 133 9.74 -17.51 14.54
C GLY A 133 10.48 -17.88 13.25
N LEU A 134 11.77 -17.54 13.20
CA LEU A 134 12.62 -17.78 12.03
C LEU A 134 12.81 -19.29 11.80
N THR A 135 12.29 -19.80 10.68
CA THR A 135 12.48 -21.19 10.23
C THR A 135 13.67 -21.36 9.27
N SER A 136 14.20 -20.25 8.78
CA SER A 136 15.37 -20.18 7.89
C SER A 136 16.20 -18.94 8.25
N LEU A 137 17.43 -18.87 7.73
CA LEU A 137 18.37 -17.78 8.03
C LEU A 137 18.62 -17.58 9.54
N THR A 138 18.60 -18.66 10.31
CA THR A 138 18.91 -18.66 11.75
C THR A 138 20.41 -18.52 12.03
N GLU A 139 21.24 -18.92 11.07
CA GLU A 139 22.69 -18.83 11.14
C GLU A 139 23.18 -17.44 10.68
N PRO A 140 24.32 -16.96 11.20
CA PRO A 140 24.91 -15.71 10.73
C PRO A 140 25.32 -15.79 9.25
N PRO A 141 25.34 -14.65 8.53
CA PRO A 141 25.75 -14.60 7.14
C PRO A 141 27.21 -15.05 6.99
N LYS A 142 27.53 -15.68 5.86
CA LYS A 142 28.84 -16.27 5.62
C LYS A 142 29.99 -15.27 5.47
N GLY A 143 29.68 -14.01 5.22
CA GLY A 143 30.67 -12.95 5.03
C GLY A 143 31.34 -12.97 3.66
N PRO A 144 32.22 -11.99 3.38
CA PRO A 144 32.88 -11.84 2.09
C PRO A 144 33.89 -12.98 1.85
N GLY A 145 34.05 -13.39 0.58
CA GLY A 145 35.00 -14.44 0.20
C GLY A 145 34.46 -15.87 0.32
N PHE A 146 33.33 -16.08 0.99
CA PHE A 146 32.72 -17.41 1.06
C PHE A 146 32.16 -17.85 -0.30
N GLY A 147 32.71 -18.94 -0.84
CA GLY A 147 32.29 -19.48 -2.15
C GLY A 147 32.88 -18.75 -3.37
N VAL A 148 33.85 -17.85 -3.18
CA VAL A 148 34.56 -17.22 -4.29
C VAL A 148 35.41 -18.29 -5.00
N GLN A 149 35.22 -18.40 -6.31
CA GLN A 149 35.96 -19.34 -7.15
C GLN A 149 37.42 -18.93 -7.33
N ALA A 150 38.29 -19.89 -7.65
CA ALA A 150 39.67 -19.58 -8.01
C ALA A 150 39.74 -18.76 -9.32
N GLY A 151 40.65 -17.79 -9.37
CA GLY A 151 40.89 -16.96 -10.57
C GLY A 151 40.02 -15.71 -10.68
N LEU A 152 39.35 -15.31 -9.59
CA LEU A 152 38.57 -14.06 -9.47
C LEU A 152 39.20 -13.11 -8.46
#